data_AF-A0A532C1T6-F1
#
_entry.id   AF-A0A532C1T6-F1
#
_cell.length_a   1.000
_cell.length_b   1.000
_cell.length_c   1.000
_cell.angle_alpha   90.00
_cell.angle_beta   90.00
_cell.angle_gamma   90.00
#
_symmetry.space_group_name_H-M   'P 1'
#
loop_
_entity.id
_entity.type
_entity.pdbx_description
1 polymer ?
#
loop_
_entity_poly.entity_id
_entity_poly.type
_entity_poly.pdbx_seq_one_letter_code
_entity_poly.pdbx_strand_id
1 'polypeptide(L)' 'AESYQMLLERVKPWFDALDRNTVCVTHGGVVRALFRLVLGMSAQEAVRLDVPQDRLLRLEGRRLEWL' A
#
# COMPACT_ATOMS: atom_id res chain seq x y z
N ALA A 1 -6.71 -18.73 -5.78
CA ALA A 1 -5.72 -17.87 -5.11
C ALA A 1 -5.84 -16.46 -5.68
N GLU A 2 -5.67 -15.42 -4.88
CA GLU A 2 -5.72 -14.00 -5.33
C GLU A 2 -4.34 -13.56 -5.87
N SER A 3 -4.33 -12.73 -6.92
CA SER A 3 -3.10 -12.12 -7.45
C SER A 3 -2.86 -10.72 -6.86
N TYR A 4 -1.63 -10.21 -6.91
CA TYR A 4 -1.32 -8.83 -6.49
C TYR A 4 -2.08 -7.77 -7.32
N GLN A 5 -2.47 -8.09 -8.55
CA GLN A 5 -3.29 -7.20 -9.36
C GLN A 5 -4.74 -7.16 -8.86
N MET A 6 -5.33 -8.34 -8.57
CA MET A 6 -6.66 -8.43 -7.97
C MET A 6 -6.71 -7.73 -6.60
N LEU A 7 -5.66 -7.90 -5.78
CA LEU A 7 -5.54 -7.20 -4.51
C LEU A 7 -5.50 -5.68 -4.68
N LEU A 8 -4.73 -5.18 -5.66
CA LEU A 8 -4.66 -3.75 -5.94
C LEU A 8 -6.04 -3.20 -6.36
N GLU A 9 -6.74 -3.90 -7.26
CA GLU A 9 -8.08 -3.53 -7.72
C GLU A 9 -9.09 -3.51 -6.57
N ARG A 10 -8.96 -4.42 -5.61
CA ARG A 10 -9.81 -4.47 -4.41
C ARG A 10 -9.49 -3.38 -3.39
N VAL A 11 -8.21 -3.00 -3.26
CA VAL A 11 -7.75 -1.97 -2.31
C VAL A 11 -8.04 -0.55 -2.83
N LYS A 12 -7.96 -0.33 -4.15
CA LYS A 12 -8.06 1.00 -4.74
C LYS A 12 -9.35 1.76 -4.36
N PRO A 13 -10.56 1.19 -4.42
CA PRO A 13 -11.78 1.91 -4.05
C PRO A 13 -11.80 2.35 -2.59
N TRP A 14 -11.28 1.51 -1.68
CA TRP A 14 -11.14 1.89 -0.27
C TRP A 14 -10.13 3.03 -0.11
N PHE A 15 -9.00 2.96 -0.80
CA PHE A 15 -7.97 3.99 -0.77
C PHE A 15 -8.47 5.34 -1.28
N ASP A 16 -9.18 5.34 -2.42
CA ASP A 16 -9.74 6.55 -3.03
C ASP A 16 -10.83 7.19 -2.15
N ALA A 17 -11.49 6.41 -1.29
CA ALA A 17 -12.55 6.88 -0.40
C ALA A 17 -12.04 7.46 0.93
N LEU A 18 -10.72 7.46 1.18
CA LEU A 18 -10.15 8.03 2.39
C LEU A 18 -10.21 9.57 2.35
N ASP A 19 -11.00 10.16 3.23
CA ASP A 19 -11.27 11.61 3.31
C ASP A 19 -10.83 12.24 4.65
N ARG A 20 -10.23 11.44 5.53
CA ARG A 20 -9.83 11.84 6.89
C ARG A 20 -8.58 11.11 7.36
N ASN A 21 -7.94 11.66 8.40
CA ASN A 21 -6.82 11.01 9.07
C ASN A 21 -7.21 9.60 9.52
N THR A 22 -6.45 8.60 9.05
CA THR A 22 -6.79 7.19 9.20
C THR A 22 -5.57 6.40 9.66
N VAL A 23 -5.76 5.55 10.67
CA VAL A 23 -4.81 4.48 11.01
C VAL A 23 -5.35 3.19 10.41
N CYS A 24 -4.63 2.62 9.43
CA CYS A 24 -4.99 1.36 8.80
C CYS A 24 -4.03 0.26 9.26
N VAL A 25 -4.57 -0.76 9.91
CA VAL A 25 -3.82 -1.99 10.23
C VAL A 25 -4.13 -3.01 9.15
N THR A 26 -3.09 -3.55 8.51
CA THR A 26 -3.24 -4.42 7.35
C THR A 26 -2.02 -5.34 7.17
N HIS A 27 -2.04 -6.14 6.11
CA HIS A 27 -0.96 -7.07 5.78
C HIS A 27 -0.01 -6.50 4.73
N GLY A 28 1.19 -7.09 4.61
CA GLY A 28 2.21 -6.63 3.66
C GLY A 28 1.77 -6.60 2.20
N GLY A 29 0.80 -7.43 1.80
CA GLY A 29 0.22 -7.35 0.46
C GLY A 29 -0.46 -6.00 0.17
N VAL A 30 -1.21 -5.48 1.14
CA VAL A 30 -1.88 -4.17 1.01
C VAL A 30 -0.86 -3.06 1.05
N VAL A 31 0.16 -3.15 1.91
CA VAL A 31 1.28 -2.19 1.93
C VAL A 31 1.92 -2.08 0.55
N ARG A 32 2.24 -3.21 -0.10
CA ARG A 32 2.78 -3.21 -1.47
C ARG A 32 1.82 -2.61 -2.49
N ALA A 33 0.52 -2.83 -2.35
CA ALA A 33 -0.47 -2.18 -3.19
C ALA A 33 -0.45 -0.65 -3.03
N LEU A 34 -0.23 -0.13 -1.82
CA LEU A 34 -0.07 1.32 -1.59
C LEU A 34 1.14 1.89 -2.31
N PHE A 35 2.28 1.19 -2.33
CA PHE A 35 3.46 1.63 -3.12
C PHE A 35 3.16 1.71 -4.62
N ARG A 36 2.35 0.78 -5.15
CA ARG A 36 1.90 0.85 -6.55
C ARG A 36 0.95 2.03 -6.79
N LEU A 37 -0.04 2.22 -5.91
CA LEU A 37 -1.05 3.27 -6.05
C LEU A 37 -0.48 4.68 -5.88
N VAL A 38 0.44 4.87 -4.92
CA VAL A 38 0.97 6.19 -4.54
C VAL A 38 2.20 6.57 -5.36
N LEU A 39 3.13 5.63 -5.59
CA LEU A 39 4.41 5.90 -6.24
C LEU A 39 4.49 5.38 -7.67
N GLY A 40 3.44 4.73 -8.19
CA GLY A 40 3.44 4.15 -9.53
C GLY A 40 4.42 2.98 -9.69
N MET A 41 4.85 2.36 -8.59
CA MET A 41 5.79 1.25 -8.59
C MET A 41 5.28 0.09 -9.46
N SER A 42 6.18 -0.55 -10.22
CA SER A 42 5.80 -1.70 -11.04
C SER A 42 5.38 -2.89 -10.16
N ALA A 43 4.59 -3.81 -10.71
CA ALA A 43 4.17 -5.00 -9.99
C ALA A 43 5.38 -5.84 -9.52
N GLN A 44 6.42 -5.94 -10.34
CA GLN A 44 7.60 -6.74 -10.02
C GLN A 44 8.43 -6.13 -8.89
N GLU A 45 8.61 -4.80 -8.88
CA GLU A 45 9.28 -4.10 -7.78
C GLU A 45 8.47 -4.23 -6.48
N ALA A 46 7.15 -4.02 -6.55
CA ALA A 46 6.29 -4.07 -5.38
C ALA A 46 6.30 -5.45 -4.70
N VAL A 47 6.33 -6.55 -5.46
CA VAL A 47 6.38 -7.91 -4.89
C VAL A 47 7.70 -8.17 -4.15
N ARG A 48 8.80 -7.56 -4.59
CA ARG A 48 10.12 -7.68 -3.96
C ARG A 48 10.35 -6.68 -2.83
N LEU A 49 9.44 -5.73 -2.62
CA LEU A 49 9.54 -4.75 -1.57
C LEU A 49 9.48 -5.43 -0.19
N ASP A 50 10.47 -5.15 0.65
CA ASP A 50 10.45 -5.51 2.06
C ASP A 50 9.43 -4.65 2.81
N VAL A 51 8.62 -5.33 3.62
CA VAL A 51 7.61 -4.71 4.47
C VAL A 51 7.96 -5.06 5.92
N PRO A 52 8.70 -4.19 6.63
CA PRO A 52 9.06 -4.42 8.03
C PRO A 52 7.80 -4.54 8.89
N GLN A 53 7.83 -5.47 9.86
CA GLN A 53 6.68 -5.71 10.76
C GLN A 53 6.72 -4.85 12.03
N ASP A 54 7.83 -4.18 12.29
CA ASP A 54 8.14 -3.40 13.48
C ASP A 54 8.10 -1.88 13.23
N ARG A 55 7.57 -1.44 12.09
CA ARG A 55 7.56 -0.04 11.67
C ARG A 55 6.18 0.44 11.22
N LEU A 56 5.98 1.75 11.27
CA LEU A 56 4.79 2.39 10.74
C LEU A 56 5.08 2.97 9.36
N LEU A 57 4.21 2.70 8.40
CA LEU A 57 4.26 3.40 7.11
C LEU A 57 3.38 4.65 7.16
N ARG A 58 4.00 5.82 7.13
CA ARG A 58 3.30 7.09 7.00
C ARG A 58 3.06 7.41 5.53
N LEU A 59 1.80 7.67 5.18
CA LEU A 59 1.39 8.25 3.91
C LEU A 59 1.05 9.73 4.10
N GLU A 60 1.70 10.59 3.33
CA GLU A 60 1.43 12.03 3.31
C GLU A 60 1.49 12.57 1.88
N GLY A 61 0.34 12.94 1.32
CA GLY A 61 0.23 13.31 -0.09
C GLY A 61 0.68 12.18 -1.03
N ARG A 62 1.78 12.40 -1.75
CA ARG A 62 2.40 11.40 -2.64
C ARG A 62 3.66 10.75 -2.05
N ARG A 63 3.85 10.84 -0.74
CA ARG A 63 5.03 10.34 -0.04
C ARG A 63 4.67 9.18 0.88
N LEU A 64 5.48 8.12 0.81
CA LEU A 64 5.47 6.99 1.73
C LEU A 64 6.79 6.99 2.50
N GLU A 65 6.72 6.93 3.82
CA GLU A 65 7.90 6.96 4.71
C GLU A 65 7.75 5.96 5.84
N TRP A 66 8.78 5.15 6.05
CA TRP A 66 8.88 4.27 7.22
C TRP A 66 9.34 5.07 8.43
N LEU A 67 8.54 5.04 9.50
CA LEU A 67 8.84 5.58 10.82
C LEU A 67 9.28 4.46 11.76
#